data_AF-A0A409XB09-F1
#
_entry.id   AF-A0A409XB09-F1
#
_cell.length_a   1.000
_cell.length_b   1.000
_cell.length_c   1.000
_cell.angle_alpha   90.00
_cell.angle_beta   90.00
_cell.angle_gamma   90.00
#
_symmetry.space_group_name_H-M   'P 1'
#
loop_
_entity.id
_entity.type
_entity.pdbx_description
1 polymer ?
#
loop_
_entity_poly.entity_id
_entity_poly.type
_entity_poly.pdbx_seq_one_letter_code
_entity_poly.pdbx_strand_id
1 'polypeptide(L)'
;MAPGYNQKVEADNRRFVPSIRSILYVIGFGLIFALTCAELGLVSQQIHKYGRFAENYASLQYKNVLGLLLCAVIVSLLVTIFHLYLSIGFVAFFSLILAVFFGVGGGVIRTATPFRGTHCQRPPEDYPEKWQRFSHECSRIVSIEAIAWSLWGLYMFMLFGSLMYILRISLRPTPGGFYGSHTRSV
;
A
#
# COMPACT_ATOMS: atom_id res chain seq x y z
N MET A 1 49.01 -12.36 3.11
CA MET A 1 48.23 -11.30 3.79
C MET A 1 47.77 -10.31 2.72
N ALA A 2 46.49 -10.31 2.37
CA ALA A 2 45.95 -9.35 1.42
C ALA A 2 45.78 -7.99 2.13
N PRO A 3 46.22 -6.87 1.52
CA PRO A 3 46.09 -5.55 2.14
C PRO A 3 44.61 -5.18 2.23
N GLY A 4 44.15 -4.95 3.46
CA GLY A 4 42.82 -4.44 3.76
C GLY A 4 42.64 -3.07 3.13
N TYR A 5 41.85 -3.01 2.05
CA TYR A 5 41.42 -1.77 1.45
C TYR A 5 40.43 -1.11 2.41
N ASN A 6 40.94 -0.23 3.27
CA ASN A 6 40.15 0.73 4.05
C ASN A 6 39.44 1.67 3.08
N GLN A 7 38.33 1.20 2.52
CA GLN A 7 37.42 2.01 1.72
C GLN A 7 36.79 3.01 2.69
N LYS A 8 37.31 4.24 2.72
CA LYS A 8 36.69 5.34 3.47
C LYS A 8 35.28 5.48 2.94
N VAL A 9 34.32 5.02 3.74
CA VAL A 9 32.91 5.11 3.44
C VAL A 9 32.54 6.59 3.54
N GLU A 10 32.55 7.28 2.40
CA GLU A 10 32.23 8.71 2.32
C GLU A 10 30.80 8.93 2.82
N ALA A 11 30.64 9.89 3.74
CA ALA A 11 29.34 10.21 4.30
C ALA A 11 28.44 10.78 3.20
N ASP A 12 27.31 10.12 2.93
CA ASP A 12 26.36 10.57 1.91
C ASP A 12 25.49 11.70 2.46
N ASN A 13 26.08 12.89 2.52
CA ASN A 13 25.43 14.15 2.90
C ASN A 13 24.93 14.94 1.67
N ARG A 14 24.67 14.26 0.55
CA ARG A 14 24.23 14.94 -0.68
C ARG A 14 22.90 15.65 -0.44
N ARG A 15 22.86 16.94 -0.76
CA ARG A 15 21.64 17.77 -0.69
C ARG A 15 20.59 17.22 -1.66
N PHE A 16 19.33 17.25 -1.24
CA PHE A 16 18.21 16.93 -2.11
C PHE A 16 18.23 17.82 -3.36
N VAL A 17 18.29 17.20 -4.53
CA VAL A 17 18.17 17.91 -5.82
C VAL A 17 16.79 17.58 -6.40
N PRO A 18 15.92 18.58 -6.63
CA PRO A 18 14.63 18.35 -7.26
C PRO A 18 14.87 17.85 -8.69
N SER A 19 14.56 16.58 -8.91
CA SER A 19 14.55 15.90 -10.20
C SER A 19 13.13 15.40 -10.46
N ILE A 20 12.77 15.15 -11.72
CA ILE A 20 11.49 14.50 -12.09
C ILE A 20 11.29 13.21 -11.26
N ARG A 21 12.35 12.44 -11.04
CA ARG A 21 12.31 11.25 -10.18
C ARG A 21 11.92 11.60 -8.75
N SER A 22 12.56 12.60 -8.16
CA SER A 22 12.27 13.09 -6.80
C SER A 22 10.82 13.57 -6.66
N ILE A 23 10.29 14.28 -7.66
CA ILE A 23 8.90 14.75 -7.66
C ILE A 23 7.92 13.57 -7.73
N LEU A 24 8.17 12.59 -8.62
CA LEU A 24 7.36 11.38 -8.72
C LEU A 24 7.38 10.56 -7.42
N TYR A 25 8.52 10.51 -6.71
CA TYR A 25 8.60 9.88 -5.40
C TYR A 25 7.76 10.61 -4.36
N VAL A 26 7.84 11.94 -4.26
CA VAL A 26 7.02 12.72 -3.32
C VAL A 26 5.53 12.54 -3.60
N ILE A 27 5.12 12.59 -4.87
CA ILE A 27 3.73 12.37 -5.27
C ILE A 27 3.30 10.93 -4.94
N GLY A 28 4.14 9.94 -5.25
CA GLY A 28 3.86 8.53 -4.97
C GLY A 28 3.65 8.26 -3.48
N PHE A 29 4.57 8.71 -2.62
CA PHE A 29 4.44 8.56 -1.18
C PHE A 29 3.26 9.35 -0.61
N GLY A 30 3.00 10.56 -1.12
CA GLY A 30 1.84 11.36 -0.72
C GLY A 30 0.51 10.69 -1.07
N LEU A 31 0.40 10.11 -2.28
CA LEU A 31 -0.78 9.36 -2.71
C LEU A 31 -0.96 8.08 -1.90
N ILE A 32 0.11 7.31 -1.68
CA ILE A 32 0.06 6.10 -0.83
C ILE A 32 -0.44 6.50 0.56
N PHE A 33 0.14 7.51 1.20
CA PHE A 33 -0.28 7.95 2.52
C PHE A 33 -1.76 8.36 2.56
N ALA A 34 -2.20 9.20 1.62
CA ALA A 34 -3.59 9.66 1.58
C ALA A 34 -4.59 8.52 1.37
N LEU A 35 -4.29 7.61 0.42
CA LEU A 35 -5.13 6.45 0.15
C LEU A 35 -5.14 5.45 1.30
N THR A 36 -4.00 5.23 1.96
CA THR A 36 -3.92 4.36 3.13
C THR A 36 -4.72 4.92 4.31
N CYS A 37 -4.68 6.23 4.55
CA CYS A 37 -5.53 6.89 5.55
C CYS A 37 -7.03 6.74 5.22
N ALA A 38 -7.41 6.90 3.96
CA ALA A 38 -8.78 6.71 3.51
C ALA A 38 -9.24 5.25 3.72
N GLU A 39 -8.43 4.28 3.29
CA GLU A 39 -8.70 2.85 3.43
C GLU A 39 -8.81 2.44 4.91
N LEU A 40 -7.93 2.95 5.77
CA LEU A 40 -8.00 2.74 7.22
C LEU A 40 -9.35 3.18 7.78
N GLY A 41 -9.85 4.36 7.40
CA GLY A 41 -11.15 4.86 7.84
C GLY A 41 -12.30 3.95 7.38
N LEU A 42 -12.30 3.55 6.10
CA LEU A 42 -13.37 2.72 5.54
C LEU A 42 -13.39 1.31 6.14
N VAL A 43 -12.23 0.67 6.25
CA VAL A 43 -12.09 -0.69 6.79
C VAL A 43 -12.33 -0.70 8.31
N SER A 44 -11.81 0.29 9.04
CA SER A 44 -12.09 0.44 10.48
C SER A 44 -13.58 0.57 10.75
N GLN A 45 -14.28 1.40 9.98
CA GLN A 45 -15.72 1.58 10.14
C GLN A 45 -16.48 0.26 9.95
N GLN A 46 -16.13 -0.53 8.94
CA GLN A 46 -16.73 -1.85 8.69
C GLN A 46 -16.50 -2.81 9.86
N ILE A 47 -15.27 -2.89 10.34
CA ILE A 47 -14.90 -3.80 11.44
C ILE A 47 -15.57 -3.38 12.76
N HIS A 48 -15.62 -2.08 13.05
CA HIS A 48 -16.28 -1.58 14.26
C HIS A 48 -17.79 -1.78 14.22
N LYS A 49 -18.42 -1.64 13.04
CA LYS A 49 -19.86 -1.82 12.87
C LYS A 49 -20.29 -3.27 13.05
N TYR A 50 -19.59 -4.22 12.43
CA TYR A 50 -19.96 -5.63 12.42
C TYR A 50 -19.27 -6.46 13.52
N GLY A 51 -18.26 -5.92 14.18
CA GLY A 51 -17.60 -6.55 15.32
C GLY A 51 -16.83 -7.82 14.97
N ARG A 52 -16.63 -8.69 15.97
CA ARG A 52 -15.78 -9.89 15.87
C ARG A 52 -16.50 -11.13 15.33
N PHE A 53 -17.82 -11.17 15.39
CA PHE A 53 -18.61 -12.36 15.08
C PHE A 53 -18.73 -12.61 13.56
N ALA A 54 -18.71 -13.86 13.11
CA ALA A 54 -18.67 -14.20 11.68
C ALA A 54 -20.04 -14.02 11.01
N GLU A 55 -21.10 -14.31 11.75
CA GLU A 55 -22.51 -14.15 11.42
C GLU A 55 -22.91 -12.71 11.07
N ASN A 56 -22.13 -11.73 11.54
CA ASN A 56 -22.33 -10.31 11.22
C ASN A 56 -21.82 -9.94 9.82
N TYR A 57 -21.07 -10.82 9.15
CA TYR A 57 -20.56 -10.61 7.79
C TYR A 57 -21.30 -11.51 6.79
N ALA A 58 -21.37 -11.11 5.52
CA ALA A 58 -21.99 -11.94 4.47
C ALA A 58 -21.21 -13.24 4.19
N SER A 59 -19.90 -13.23 4.44
CA SER A 59 -19.03 -14.40 4.28
C SER A 59 -17.78 -14.29 5.16
N LEU A 60 -17.21 -15.45 5.50
CA LEU A 60 -15.91 -15.53 6.19
C LEU A 60 -14.77 -14.92 5.34
N GLN A 61 -14.84 -15.07 4.02
CA GLN A 61 -13.88 -14.47 3.11
C GLN A 61 -13.89 -12.94 3.20
N TYR A 62 -15.08 -12.33 3.24
CA TYR A 62 -15.23 -10.88 3.37
C TYR A 62 -14.72 -10.35 4.73
N LYS A 63 -14.98 -11.08 5.81
CA LYS A 63 -14.43 -10.74 7.13
C LYS A 63 -12.90 -10.79 7.15
N ASN A 64 -12.33 -11.87 6.62
CA ASN A 64 -10.88 -12.07 6.63
C ASN A 64 -10.16 -11.07 5.74
N VAL A 65 -10.73 -10.70 4.59
CA VAL A 65 -10.12 -9.70 3.70
C VAL A 65 -10.13 -8.30 4.33
N LEU A 66 -11.17 -7.92 5.08
CA LEU A 66 -11.17 -6.68 5.85
C LEU A 66 -10.05 -6.68 6.90
N GLY A 67 -9.83 -7.80 7.59
CA GLY A 67 -8.70 -7.95 8.52
C GLY A 67 -7.33 -7.87 7.85
N LEU A 68 -7.19 -8.49 6.67
CA LEU A 68 -5.97 -8.41 5.86
C LEU A 68 -5.69 -6.96 5.43
N LEU A 69 -6.71 -6.26 4.92
CA LEU A 69 -6.60 -4.85 4.53
C LEU A 69 -6.27 -3.96 5.73
N LEU A 70 -6.87 -4.20 6.91
CA LEU A 70 -6.53 -3.48 8.13
C LEU A 70 -5.04 -3.65 8.49
N CYS A 71 -4.53 -4.87 8.42
CA CYS A 71 -3.10 -5.14 8.65
C CYS A 71 -2.23 -4.43 7.59
N ALA A 72 -2.62 -4.52 6.31
CA ALA A 72 -1.92 -3.89 5.21
C ALA A 72 -1.84 -2.36 5.37
N VAL A 73 -2.93 -1.70 5.75
CA VAL A 73 -2.93 -0.23 5.95
C VAL A 73 -2.09 0.18 7.14
N ILE A 74 -2.09 -0.58 8.25
CA ILE A 74 -1.24 -0.29 9.41
C ILE A 74 0.24 -0.38 9.02
N VAL A 75 0.64 -1.47 8.37
CA VAL A 75 2.02 -1.66 7.89
C VAL A 75 2.38 -0.59 6.86
N SER A 76 1.47 -0.26 5.94
CA SER A 76 1.63 0.81 4.96
C SER A 76 1.86 2.17 5.60
N LEU A 77 1.11 2.54 6.65
CA LEU A 77 1.32 3.77 7.42
C LEU A 77 2.68 3.79 8.10
N LEU A 78 3.09 2.69 8.73
CA LEU A 78 4.42 2.60 9.35
C LEU A 78 5.53 2.78 8.31
N VAL A 79 5.42 2.10 7.16
CA VAL A 79 6.40 2.22 6.08
C VAL A 79 6.44 3.65 5.52
N THR A 80 5.28 4.29 5.30
CA THR A 80 5.22 5.66 4.77
C THR A 80 5.71 6.71 5.77
N ILE A 81 5.46 6.55 7.07
CA ILE A 81 5.99 7.47 8.10
C ILE A 81 7.50 7.31 8.25
N PHE A 82 8.01 6.07 8.29
CA PHE A 82 9.42 5.79 8.52
C PHE A 82 10.27 5.67 7.24
N HIS A 83 9.70 5.93 6.04
CA HIS A 83 10.39 5.68 4.76
C HIS A 83 11.75 6.38 4.62
N LEU A 84 11.94 7.54 5.26
CA LEU A 84 13.20 8.29 5.27
C LEU A 84 14.33 7.57 6.03
N TYR A 85 13.98 6.72 6.99
CA TYR A 85 14.91 5.95 7.81
C TYR A 85 15.12 4.52 7.30
N LEU A 86 14.28 4.08 6.36
CA LEU A 86 14.38 2.74 5.77
C LEU A 86 15.41 2.73 4.64
N SER A 87 16.17 1.64 4.56
CA SER A 87 17.02 1.39 3.39
C SER A 87 16.14 1.04 2.19
N ILE A 88 16.65 1.30 0.98
CA ILE A 88 15.91 1.03 -0.26
C ILE A 88 15.52 -0.46 -0.40
N GLY A 89 16.34 -1.37 0.14
CA GLY A 89 16.03 -2.80 0.16
C GLY A 89 14.83 -3.14 1.04
N PHE A 90 14.71 -2.51 2.22
CA PHE A 90 13.53 -2.65 3.07
C PHE A 90 12.29 -2.07 2.41
N VAL A 91 12.40 -0.91 1.76
CA VAL A 91 11.29 -0.31 0.99
C VAL A 91 10.83 -1.25 -0.12
N ALA A 92 11.74 -1.86 -0.88
CA ALA A 92 11.40 -2.84 -1.91
C ALA A 92 10.68 -4.07 -1.33
N PHE A 93 11.21 -4.64 -0.24
CA PHE A 93 10.62 -5.81 0.42
C PHE A 93 9.20 -5.54 0.92
N PHE A 94 9.00 -4.44 1.66
CA PHE A 94 7.67 -4.06 2.13
C PHE A 94 6.73 -3.69 0.98
N SER A 95 7.24 -3.09 -0.10
CA SER A 95 6.43 -2.81 -1.29
C SER A 95 5.88 -4.08 -1.92
N LEU A 96 6.67 -5.15 -1.97
CA LEU A 96 6.20 -6.46 -2.44
C LEU A 96 5.11 -7.03 -1.54
N ILE A 97 5.33 -7.06 -0.22
CA ILE A 97 4.33 -7.56 0.74
C ILE A 97 3.02 -6.79 0.63
N LEU A 98 3.11 -5.46 0.65
CA LEU A 98 1.94 -4.58 0.59
C LEU A 98 1.23 -4.69 -0.77
N ALA A 99 1.97 -4.79 -1.88
CA ALA A 99 1.37 -5.08 -3.18
C ALA A 99 0.58 -6.40 -3.14
N VAL A 100 1.15 -7.48 -2.62
CA VAL A 100 0.43 -8.76 -2.49
C VAL A 100 -0.83 -8.60 -1.62
N PHE A 101 -0.73 -7.92 -0.48
CA PHE A 101 -1.86 -7.78 0.43
C PHE A 101 -3.00 -6.94 -0.16
N PHE A 102 -2.68 -5.79 -0.76
CA PHE A 102 -3.69 -4.95 -1.41
C PHE A 102 -4.26 -5.59 -2.68
N GLY A 103 -3.43 -6.29 -3.45
CA GLY A 103 -3.87 -7.02 -4.65
C GLY A 103 -4.81 -8.18 -4.30
N VAL A 104 -4.46 -8.99 -3.30
CA VAL A 104 -5.35 -10.04 -2.76
C VAL A 104 -6.60 -9.41 -2.14
N GLY A 105 -6.44 -8.29 -1.44
CA GLY A 105 -7.53 -7.51 -0.85
C GLY A 105 -8.59 -7.10 -1.87
N GLY A 106 -8.18 -6.35 -2.89
CA GLY A 106 -9.04 -5.93 -3.99
C GLY A 106 -9.61 -7.11 -4.79
N GLY A 107 -8.79 -8.13 -5.05
CA GLY A 107 -9.22 -9.32 -5.79
C GLY A 107 -10.27 -10.17 -5.06
N VAL A 108 -10.14 -10.33 -3.74
CA VAL A 108 -11.12 -11.05 -2.93
C VAL A 108 -12.40 -10.23 -2.76
N ILE A 109 -12.33 -8.91 -2.54
CA ILE A 109 -13.55 -8.09 -2.48
C ILE A 109 -14.31 -8.15 -3.82
N ARG A 110 -13.57 -8.05 -4.94
CA ARG A 110 -14.14 -8.18 -6.28
C ARG A 110 -14.89 -9.50 -6.46
N THR A 111 -14.31 -10.62 -6.04
CA THR A 111 -14.88 -11.95 -6.28
C THR A 111 -15.92 -12.36 -5.25
N ALA A 112 -15.75 -11.98 -3.99
CA ALA A 112 -16.62 -12.37 -2.88
C ALA A 112 -17.88 -11.51 -2.79
N THR A 113 -17.83 -10.26 -3.26
CA THR A 113 -18.96 -9.31 -3.17
C THR A 113 -19.65 -9.10 -4.53
N PRO A 114 -20.98 -8.97 -4.56
CA PRO A 114 -21.75 -8.71 -5.78
C PRO A 114 -21.76 -7.21 -6.15
N PHE A 115 -21.20 -6.34 -5.30
CA PHE A 115 -21.26 -4.90 -5.46
C PHE A 115 -20.32 -4.42 -6.56
N ARG A 116 -20.83 -3.50 -7.39
CA ARG A 116 -20.11 -2.91 -8.53
C ARG A 116 -20.44 -1.42 -8.58
N GLY A 117 -19.49 -0.59 -8.98
CA GLY A 117 -19.69 0.87 -9.05
C GLY A 117 -20.88 1.27 -9.93
N THR A 118 -21.23 0.47 -10.93
CA THR A 118 -22.37 0.68 -11.83
C THR A 118 -23.73 0.29 -11.25
N HIS A 119 -23.77 -0.37 -10.08
CA HIS A 119 -24.96 -1.07 -9.60
C HIS A 119 -25.36 -0.72 -8.17
N CYS A 120 -24.76 0.29 -7.54
CA CYS A 120 -25.05 0.64 -6.14
C CYS A 120 -26.43 1.26 -5.88
N GLN A 121 -27.22 1.50 -6.93
CA GLN A 121 -28.60 1.99 -6.84
C GLN A 121 -29.63 0.89 -7.08
N ARG A 122 -29.21 -0.38 -7.18
CA ARG A 122 -30.14 -1.49 -7.34
C ARG A 122 -30.92 -1.74 -6.05
N PRO A 123 -32.20 -2.15 -6.17
CA PRO A 123 -33.00 -2.50 -5.01
C PRO A 123 -32.39 -3.72 -4.28
N PRO A 124 -32.53 -3.82 -2.94
CA PRO A 124 -31.89 -4.87 -2.15
C PRO A 124 -32.21 -6.30 -2.63
N GLU A 125 -33.41 -6.51 -3.18
CA GLU A 125 -33.92 -7.80 -3.64
C GLU A 125 -33.12 -8.37 -4.83
N ASP A 126 -32.45 -7.51 -5.60
CA ASP A 126 -31.61 -7.92 -6.73
C ASP A 126 -30.26 -8.51 -6.30
N TYR A 127 -29.90 -8.41 -5.01
CA TYR A 127 -28.67 -8.98 -4.46
C TYR A 127 -28.94 -10.37 -3.86
N PRO A 128 -27.92 -11.26 -3.84
CA PRO A 128 -28.00 -12.51 -3.10
C PRO A 128 -28.38 -12.28 -1.64
N GLU A 129 -29.23 -13.13 -1.07
CA GLU A 129 -29.82 -12.98 0.27
C GLU A 129 -28.82 -12.55 1.35
N LYS A 130 -27.65 -13.22 1.42
CA LYS A 130 -26.56 -12.89 2.36
C LYS A 130 -26.00 -11.46 2.25
N TRP A 131 -26.17 -10.82 1.10
CA TRP A 131 -25.65 -9.49 0.77
C TRP A 131 -26.70 -8.38 0.80
N GLN A 132 -28.01 -8.72 0.86
CA GLN A 132 -29.10 -7.74 0.81
C GLN A 132 -29.02 -6.72 1.95
N ARG A 133 -28.64 -7.16 3.16
CA ARG A 133 -28.43 -6.29 4.34
C ARG A 133 -27.25 -5.33 4.21
N PHE A 134 -26.42 -5.46 3.18
CA PHE A 134 -25.27 -4.59 2.90
C PHE A 134 -25.50 -3.70 1.66
N SER A 135 -26.69 -3.75 1.05
CA SER A 135 -27.02 -2.99 -0.16
C SER A 135 -26.78 -1.49 0.00
N HIS A 136 -27.14 -0.92 1.16
CA HIS A 136 -26.89 0.49 1.51
C HIS A 136 -25.39 0.83 1.67
N GLU A 137 -24.51 -0.18 1.71
CA GLU A 137 -23.05 0.00 1.83
C GLU A 137 -22.31 -0.28 0.53
N CYS A 138 -23.02 -0.51 -0.58
CA CYS A 138 -22.42 -0.82 -1.87
C CYS A 138 -21.32 0.18 -2.24
N SER A 139 -21.60 1.49 -2.14
CA SER A 139 -20.61 2.53 -2.46
C SER A 139 -19.37 2.43 -1.59
N ARG A 140 -19.52 2.04 -0.32
CA ARG A 140 -18.39 1.91 0.60
C ARG A 140 -17.52 0.71 0.24
N ILE A 141 -18.14 -0.45 0.00
CA ILE A 141 -17.43 -1.68 -0.36
C ILE A 141 -16.69 -1.51 -1.69
N VAL A 142 -17.33 -0.85 -2.67
CA VAL A 142 -16.69 -0.53 -3.95
C VAL A 142 -15.54 0.47 -3.77
N SER A 143 -15.66 1.46 -2.88
CA SER A 143 -14.55 2.36 -2.57
C SER A 143 -13.35 1.63 -1.95
N ILE A 144 -13.59 0.69 -1.02
CA ILE A 144 -12.53 -0.17 -0.46
C ILE A 144 -11.86 -0.98 -1.58
N GLU A 145 -12.63 -1.61 -2.47
CA GLU A 145 -12.10 -2.32 -3.63
C GLU A 145 -11.21 -1.43 -4.51
N ALA A 146 -11.70 -0.23 -4.85
CA ALA A 146 -11.00 0.70 -5.73
C ALA A 146 -9.71 1.25 -5.10
N ILE A 147 -9.72 1.56 -3.81
CA ILE A 147 -8.55 2.04 -3.09
C ILE A 147 -7.54 0.91 -2.92
N ALA A 148 -7.96 -0.32 -2.63
CA ALA A 148 -7.07 -1.48 -2.59
C ALA A 148 -6.35 -1.71 -3.93
N TRP A 149 -7.06 -1.63 -5.06
CA TRP A 149 -6.43 -1.71 -6.39
C TRP A 149 -5.48 -0.54 -6.68
N SER A 150 -5.81 0.66 -6.23
CA SER A 150 -4.96 1.83 -6.39
C SER A 150 -3.68 1.70 -5.58
N LEU A 151 -3.77 1.26 -4.33
CA LEU A 151 -2.62 0.99 -3.47
C LEU A 151 -1.76 -0.15 -4.04
N TRP A 152 -2.37 -1.22 -4.57
CA TRP A 152 -1.62 -2.25 -5.30
C TRP A 152 -0.79 -1.66 -6.45
N GLY A 153 -1.40 -0.83 -7.30
CA GLY A 153 -0.71 -0.20 -8.42
C GLY A 153 0.45 0.70 -7.99
N LEU A 154 0.24 1.51 -6.95
CA LEU A 154 1.27 2.38 -6.38
C LEU A 154 2.42 1.58 -5.76
N TYR A 155 2.12 0.51 -5.02
CA TYR A 155 3.15 -0.36 -4.44
C TYR A 155 3.91 -1.17 -5.50
N MET A 156 3.27 -1.57 -6.59
CA MET A 156 3.96 -2.17 -7.75
C MET A 156 4.90 -1.17 -8.41
N PHE A 157 4.46 0.07 -8.63
CA PHE A 157 5.32 1.12 -9.16
C PHE A 157 6.53 1.39 -8.24
N MET A 158 6.31 1.46 -6.92
CA MET A 158 7.38 1.64 -5.95
C MET A 158 8.34 0.44 -5.90
N LEU A 159 7.82 -0.79 -6.00
CA LEU A 159 8.61 -2.01 -6.07
C LEU A 159 9.54 -1.99 -7.29
N PHE A 160 9.00 -1.78 -8.49
CA PHE A 160 9.81 -1.74 -9.70
C PHE A 160 10.80 -0.57 -9.70
N GLY A 161 10.39 0.61 -9.22
CA GLY A 161 11.29 1.74 -9.05
C GLY A 161 12.47 1.43 -8.12
N SER A 162 12.19 0.76 -7.01
CA SER A 162 13.21 0.36 -6.03
C SER A 162 14.12 -0.76 -6.56
N LEU A 163 13.58 -1.74 -7.28
CA LEU A 163 14.38 -2.81 -7.91
C LEU A 163 15.29 -2.26 -9.00
N MET A 164 14.79 -1.37 -9.86
CA MET A 164 15.59 -0.72 -10.90
C MET A 164 16.73 0.11 -10.32
N TYR A 165 16.52 0.71 -9.14
CA TYR A 165 17.56 1.38 -8.37
C TYR A 165 18.61 0.40 -7.85
N ILE A 166 18.18 -0.67 -7.17
CA ILE A 166 19.06 -1.67 -6.54
C ILE A 166 19.93 -2.39 -7.60
N LEU A 167 19.31 -2.79 -8.72
CA LEU A 167 19.99 -3.46 -9.83
C LEU A 167 20.89 -2.52 -10.65
N ARG A 168 20.98 -1.24 -10.28
CA ARG A 168 21.76 -0.20 -10.97
C ARG A 168 21.48 -0.11 -12.48
N ILE A 169 20.25 -0.44 -12.90
CA ILE A 169 19.82 -0.29 -14.29
C ILE A 169 19.63 1.21 -14.65
N SER A 170 19.83 2.11 -13.68
CA SER A 170 19.84 3.55 -13.92
C SER A 170 21.06 4.02 -14.72
N LEU A 171 20.78 4.56 -15.90
CA LEU A 171 21.71 5.27 -16.79
C LEU A 171 22.39 6.51 -16.16
N ARG A 172 21.92 6.99 -15.00
CA ARG A 172 22.51 8.13 -14.27
C ARG A 172 22.46 7.90 -12.76
N PRO A 173 23.49 8.30 -12.00
CA PRO A 173 23.48 8.24 -10.55
C PRO A 173 22.29 9.05 -10.02
N THR A 174 21.47 8.41 -9.19
CA THR A 174 20.34 9.02 -8.52
C THR A 174 20.81 10.18 -7.63
N PRO A 175 20.05 11.29 -7.58
CA PRO A 175 20.35 12.35 -6.63
C PRO A 175 20.27 11.74 -5.22
N GLY A 176 21.37 11.82 -4.47
CA GLY A 176 21.44 11.35 -3.10
C GLY A 176 20.46 12.10 -2.20
N GLY A 177 20.09 11.48 -1.08
CA GLY A 177 19.41 12.16 0.03
C GLY A 177 17.93 11.83 0.28
N PHE A 178 17.25 11.06 -0.58
CA PHE A 178 15.82 10.70 -0.37
C PHE A 178 15.61 9.51 0.59
N TYR A 179 16.55 8.56 0.60
CA TYR A 179 16.54 7.40 1.48
C TYR A 179 17.67 7.51 2.51
N GLY A 180 17.52 6.84 3.66
CA GLY A 180 18.58 6.71 4.64
C GLY A 180 19.79 5.99 4.03
N SER A 181 20.94 6.66 4.00
CA SER A 181 22.22 6.01 3.71
C SER A 181 22.81 5.47 5.02
N HIS A 182 23.36 4.26 4.99
CA HIS A 182 24.16 3.70 6.10
C HIS A 182 25.40 4.55 6.43
N THR A 183 25.75 5.48 5.55
CA THR A 183 26.91 6.36 5.66
C THR A 183 26.53 7.78 6.08
N ARG A 184 25.24 8.07 6.28
CA ARG A 184 24.77 9.41 6.67
C ARG A 184 25.30 9.73 8.07
N SER A 185 26.17 10.74 8.17
CA SER A 185 26.64 11.24 9.47
C SER A 185 25.48 11.96 10.17
N VAL A 186 25.17 11.57 11.40
CA VAL A 186 24.23 12.28 12.28
C VAL A 186 24.83 13.61 12.70
#